data_AF-A0AAD7GRL0-F1
#
_entry.id   AF-A0AAD7GRL0-F1
#
_cell.length_a   1.000
_cell.length_b   1.000
_cell.length_c   1.000
_cell.angle_alpha   90.00
_cell.angle_beta   90.00
_cell.angle_gamma   90.00
#
_symmetry.space_group_name_H-M   'P 1'
#
loop_
_entity.id
_entity.type
_entity.pdbx_description
1 polymer ?
#
loop_
_entity_poly.entity_id
_entity_poly.type
_entity_poly.pdbx_seq_one_letter_code
_entity_poly.pdbx_strand_id
1 'polypeptide(L)'
;METERGIERGSYIWGRSVNNTRIERLWYDITHGFGHKWKLFFTELEVNHSLIPTVPVHIWLLHHLFLQSIDQDTQEWAEAWNSHDLQIRGERTHSPCDMFLFSMVQDGPRGLERLVDVPDEDVGDPSTFGIDWDVADDPRLMRHHLLQNPHEWEEHNPFAPGIQDLSDVPCEPPGCPFTEAQVMYLDRQLEAVVDVTSCSMHVRQLIWKEVFRICNSFYQ
;
A
#
# COMPACT_ATOMS: atom_id res chain seq x y z
N MET A 1 -2.72 -19.01 -3.12
CA MET A 1 -2.32 -18.60 -4.48
C MET A 1 -1.82 -19.80 -5.28
N GLU A 2 -0.90 -20.64 -4.76
CA GLU A 2 -0.56 -21.93 -5.39
C GLU A 2 -1.76 -22.90 -5.50
N THR A 3 -2.60 -22.95 -4.45
CA THR A 3 -3.86 -23.71 -4.44
C THR A 3 -4.88 -23.24 -5.49
N GLU A 4 -4.76 -22.00 -5.97
CA GLU A 4 -5.70 -21.43 -6.95
C GLU A 4 -5.10 -21.27 -8.37
N ARG A 5 -3.76 -21.19 -8.49
CA ARG A 5 -3.05 -20.88 -9.74
C ARG A 5 -2.06 -21.95 -10.19
N GLY A 6 -1.88 -23.02 -9.42
CA GLY A 6 -0.93 -24.10 -9.69
C GLY A 6 0.37 -23.94 -8.92
N ILE A 7 0.96 -25.07 -8.53
CA ILE A 7 2.29 -25.17 -7.89
C ILE A 7 3.37 -24.78 -8.92
N GLU A 8 4.45 -24.12 -8.48
CA GLU A 8 5.65 -23.81 -9.29
C GLU A 8 5.45 -22.88 -10.50
N ARG A 9 4.30 -22.22 -10.64
CA ARG A 9 4.01 -21.34 -11.80
C ARG A 9 4.76 -19.99 -11.79
N GLY A 10 5.60 -19.74 -10.80
CA GLY A 10 6.34 -18.47 -10.67
C GLY A 10 5.42 -17.24 -10.57
N SER A 11 4.20 -17.37 -10.03
CA SER A 11 3.19 -16.30 -9.95
C SER A 11 3.52 -15.17 -8.95
N TYR A 12 4.80 -15.04 -8.58
CA TYR A 12 5.30 -14.17 -7.54
C TYR A 12 6.44 -13.33 -8.11
N ILE A 13 6.38 -12.01 -7.92
CA ILE A 13 7.51 -11.14 -8.22
C ILE A 13 8.49 -11.31 -7.06
N TRP A 14 9.64 -11.92 -7.35
CA TRP A 14 10.58 -12.30 -6.33
C TRP A 14 12.01 -12.07 -6.82
N GLY A 15 12.81 -11.35 -6.03
CA GLY A 15 14.14 -10.91 -6.43
C GLY A 15 14.76 -9.94 -5.44
N ARG A 16 16.02 -9.56 -5.71
CA ARG A 16 16.79 -8.60 -4.90
C ARG A 16 16.10 -7.22 -4.87
N SER A 17 16.39 -6.39 -3.88
CA SER A 17 15.73 -5.08 -3.76
C SER A 17 16.06 -4.15 -4.93
N VAL A 18 17.23 -4.31 -5.57
CA VAL A 18 17.54 -3.66 -6.86
C VAL A 18 16.51 -3.95 -7.98
N ASN A 19 15.80 -5.08 -7.92
CA ASN A 19 14.75 -5.47 -8.87
C ASN A 19 13.38 -4.86 -8.51
N ASN A 20 13.28 -4.14 -7.38
CA ASN A 20 12.04 -3.56 -6.88
C ASN A 20 11.99 -2.02 -7.04
N THR A 21 12.90 -1.45 -7.83
CA THR A 21 13.00 0.00 -8.06
C THR A 21 11.65 0.67 -8.41
N ARG A 22 10.81 -0.01 -9.20
CA ARG A 22 9.48 0.52 -9.59
C ARG A 22 8.49 0.55 -8.43
N ILE A 23 8.44 -0.50 -7.61
CA ILE A 23 7.54 -0.53 -6.44
C ILE A 23 8.04 0.41 -5.34
N GLU A 24 9.35 0.56 -5.16
CA GLU A 24 9.94 1.54 -4.25
C GLU A 24 9.60 2.98 -4.66
N ARG A 25 9.70 3.30 -5.96
CA ARG A 25 9.27 4.59 -6.49
C ARG A 25 7.77 4.83 -6.28
N LEU A 26 6.95 3.82 -6.54
CA LEU A 26 5.52 3.88 -6.28
C LEU A 26 5.23 4.16 -4.79
N TRP A 27 5.94 3.52 -3.87
CA TRP A 27 5.80 3.78 -2.42
C TRP A 27 6.17 5.21 -2.04
N TYR A 28 7.19 5.79 -2.67
CA TYR A 28 7.51 7.20 -2.53
C TYR A 28 6.34 8.10 -2.99
N ASP A 29 5.79 7.79 -4.17
CA ASP A 29 4.68 8.55 -4.77
C ASP A 29 3.38 8.42 -3.96
N ILE A 30 3.08 7.24 -3.41
CA ILE A 30 1.98 6.99 -2.45
C ILE A 30 2.15 7.88 -1.21
N THR A 31 3.36 7.86 -0.64
CA THR A 31 3.67 8.64 0.55
C THR A 31 3.52 10.13 0.28
N HIS A 32 3.99 10.62 -0.86
CA HIS A 32 3.83 12.03 -1.24
C HIS A 32 2.38 12.39 -1.61
N GLY A 33 1.66 11.50 -2.27
CA GLY A 33 0.31 11.75 -2.79
C GLY A 33 -0.74 11.88 -1.70
N PHE A 34 -0.80 10.93 -0.77
CA PHE A 34 -1.77 10.98 0.33
C PHE A 34 -1.21 10.48 1.67
N GLY A 35 -0.16 9.68 1.71
CA GLY A 35 0.35 9.12 2.97
C GLY A 35 0.88 10.19 3.94
N HIS A 36 1.57 11.21 3.43
CA HIS A 36 2.24 12.23 4.23
C HIS A 36 1.25 13.08 5.04
N LYS A 37 0.08 13.43 4.48
CA LYS A 37 -0.95 14.19 5.22
C LYS A 37 -1.48 13.39 6.42
N TRP A 38 -1.72 12.10 6.25
CA TRP A 38 -2.21 11.22 7.32
C TRP A 38 -1.15 10.96 8.37
N LYS A 39 0.10 10.76 7.96
CA LYS A 39 1.24 10.65 8.87
C LYS A 39 1.37 11.88 9.76
N LEU A 40 1.32 13.07 9.17
CA LEU A 40 1.38 14.33 9.92
C LEU A 40 0.19 14.46 10.87
N PHE A 41 -1.02 14.13 10.40
CA PHE A 41 -2.24 14.16 11.21
C PHE A 41 -2.12 13.25 12.44
N PHE A 42 -1.73 11.99 12.29
CA PHE A 42 -1.59 11.08 13.44
C PHE A 42 -0.47 11.52 14.38
N THR A 43 0.65 12.03 13.84
CA THR A 43 1.73 12.60 14.67
C THR A 43 1.21 13.79 15.49
N GLU A 44 0.37 14.65 14.91
CA GLU A 44 -0.25 15.77 15.63
C GLU A 44 -1.19 15.26 16.74
N LEU A 45 -1.98 14.22 16.47
CA LEU A 45 -2.84 13.61 17.48
C LEU A 45 -2.04 13.03 18.65
N GLU A 46 -0.90 12.40 18.38
CA GLU A 46 0.00 11.86 19.41
C GLU A 46 0.58 12.96 20.28
N VAL A 47 1.12 14.01 19.65
CA VAL A 47 1.80 15.10 20.37
C VAL A 47 0.82 15.97 21.16
N ASN A 48 -0.36 16.27 20.60
CA ASN A 48 -1.24 17.31 21.13
C ASN A 48 -2.59 16.80 21.66
N HIS A 49 -3.02 15.59 21.29
CA HIS A 49 -4.41 15.12 21.52
C HIS A 49 -4.51 13.74 22.14
N SER A 50 -3.49 13.35 22.91
CA SER A 50 -3.51 12.13 23.75
C SER A 50 -3.75 10.83 22.96
N LEU A 51 -3.42 10.80 21.67
CA LEU A 51 -3.32 9.53 20.96
C LEU A 51 -2.11 8.74 21.51
N ILE A 52 -2.34 7.48 21.85
CA ILE A 52 -1.31 6.57 22.37
C ILE A 52 -1.30 5.36 21.44
N PRO A 53 -0.30 5.21 20.55
CA PRO A 53 -0.29 4.17 19.52
C PRO A 53 -0.12 2.75 20.09
N THR A 54 0.24 2.61 21.36
CA THR A 54 0.36 1.32 22.04
C THR A 54 -0.96 0.84 22.66
N VAL A 55 -2.01 1.67 22.67
CA VAL A 55 -3.32 1.31 23.25
C VAL A 55 -4.24 0.77 22.16
N PRO A 56 -4.67 -0.51 22.22
CA PRO A 56 -5.51 -1.12 21.18
C PRO A 56 -6.83 -0.38 20.93
N VAL A 57 -7.42 0.20 21.98
CA VAL A 57 -8.64 1.01 21.87
C VAL A 57 -8.43 2.22 20.96
N HIS A 58 -7.28 2.87 21.05
CA HIS A 58 -6.98 4.04 20.22
C HIS A 58 -6.78 3.64 18.77
N ILE A 59 -6.08 2.52 18.52
CA ILE A 59 -5.93 1.96 17.17
C ILE A 59 -7.29 1.63 16.57
N TRP A 60 -8.17 0.97 17.34
CA TRP A 60 -9.53 0.68 16.90
C TRP A 60 -10.31 1.96 16.56
N LEU A 61 -10.22 3.01 17.39
CA LEU A 61 -10.87 4.29 17.13
C LEU A 61 -10.35 4.95 15.84
N LEU A 62 -9.03 4.92 15.60
CA LEU A 62 -8.49 5.45 14.34
C LEU A 62 -9.05 4.72 13.12
N HIS A 63 -9.17 3.39 13.20
CA HIS A 63 -9.76 2.59 12.13
C HIS A 63 -11.25 2.92 11.95
N HIS A 64 -12.02 2.92 13.04
CA HIS A 64 -13.46 3.19 13.02
C HIS A 64 -13.78 4.58 12.43
N LEU A 65 -12.98 5.59 12.76
CA LEU A 65 -13.25 6.98 12.36
C LEU A 65 -12.67 7.35 10.99
N PHE A 66 -11.48 6.84 10.65
CA PHE A 66 -10.69 7.39 9.56
C PHE A 66 -10.35 6.39 8.46
N LEU A 67 -10.55 5.08 8.66
CA LEU A 67 -10.19 4.08 7.64
C LEU A 67 -10.91 4.33 6.31
N GLN A 68 -12.22 4.55 6.35
CA GLN A 68 -13.01 4.87 5.15
C GLN A 68 -12.49 6.13 4.44
N SER A 69 -12.06 7.14 5.19
CA SER A 69 -11.48 8.36 4.64
C SER A 69 -10.11 8.13 4.00
N ILE A 70 -9.28 7.27 4.59
CA ILE A 70 -7.99 6.86 4.02
C ILE A 70 -8.22 6.05 2.74
N ASP A 71 -9.17 5.13 2.75
CA ASP A 71 -9.52 4.32 1.58
C ASP A 71 -10.00 5.19 0.42
N GLN A 72 -10.85 6.19 0.70
CA GLN A 72 -11.30 7.15 -0.30
C GLN A 72 -10.13 7.95 -0.88
N ASP A 73 -9.25 8.50 -0.03
CA ASP A 73 -8.05 9.21 -0.47
C ASP A 73 -7.12 8.31 -1.32
N THR A 74 -7.03 7.02 -0.96
CA THR A 74 -6.22 6.03 -1.67
C THR A 74 -6.80 5.73 -3.04
N GLN A 75 -8.13 5.58 -3.15
CA GLN A 75 -8.83 5.35 -4.42
C GLN A 75 -8.69 6.56 -5.36
N GLU A 76 -8.93 7.78 -4.86
CA GLU A 76 -8.76 9.01 -5.64
C GLU A 76 -7.33 9.17 -6.15
N TRP A 77 -6.34 8.90 -5.28
CA TRP A 77 -4.94 8.91 -5.69
C TRP A 77 -4.65 7.84 -6.74
N ALA A 78 -5.17 6.62 -6.58
CA ALA A 78 -4.95 5.53 -7.54
C ALA A 78 -5.57 5.84 -8.90
N GLU A 79 -6.76 6.44 -8.96
CA GLU A 79 -7.38 6.89 -10.20
C GLU A 79 -6.53 7.96 -10.89
N ALA A 80 -6.11 8.98 -10.13
CA ALA A 80 -5.25 10.04 -10.66
C ALA A 80 -3.91 9.47 -11.16
N TRP A 81 -3.26 8.62 -10.36
CA TRP A 81 -2.00 7.98 -10.71
C TRP A 81 -2.15 7.04 -11.91
N ASN A 82 -3.25 6.31 -12.07
CA ASN A 82 -3.39 5.45 -13.25
C ASN A 82 -3.65 6.23 -14.54
N SER A 83 -4.11 7.49 -14.43
CA SER A 83 -4.40 8.38 -15.56
C SER A 83 -3.28 9.37 -15.93
N HIS A 84 -2.26 9.54 -15.07
CA HIS A 84 -1.21 10.52 -15.33
C HIS A 84 -0.21 10.03 -16.38
N ASP A 85 0.35 10.96 -17.13
CA ASP A 85 1.34 10.69 -18.15
C ASP A 85 2.71 10.31 -17.54
N LEU A 86 3.22 9.12 -17.89
CA LEU A 86 4.58 8.71 -17.59
C LEU A 86 5.51 9.03 -18.76
N GLN A 87 6.67 9.59 -18.45
CA GLN A 87 7.77 9.74 -19.39
C GLN A 87 8.84 8.69 -19.13
N ILE A 88 8.83 7.64 -19.93
CA ILE A 88 9.86 6.61 -19.93
C ILE A 88 10.84 6.94 -21.06
N ARG A 89 12.14 6.90 -20.74
CA ARG A 89 13.19 7.31 -21.67
C ARG A 89 13.19 6.37 -22.89
N GLY A 90 12.99 6.94 -24.07
CA GLY A 90 12.97 6.17 -25.32
C GLY A 90 11.59 5.66 -25.73
N GLU A 91 10.57 5.85 -24.88
CA GLU A 91 9.19 5.50 -25.17
C GLU A 91 8.32 6.75 -25.38
N ARG A 92 7.10 6.54 -25.88
CA ARG A 92 6.10 7.59 -25.98
C ARG A 92 5.48 7.85 -24.61
N THR A 93 5.11 9.09 -24.35
CA THR A 93 4.33 9.44 -23.16
C THR A 93 2.98 8.73 -23.19
N HIS A 94 2.70 7.95 -22.16
CA HIS A 94 1.45 7.21 -21.98
C HIS A 94 1.09 7.14 -20.50
N SER A 95 -0.20 7.07 -20.19
CA SER A 95 -0.64 6.78 -18.82
C SER A 95 -0.44 5.31 -18.47
N PRO A 96 -0.30 4.94 -17.18
CA PRO A 96 -0.30 3.53 -16.77
C PRO A 96 -1.50 2.74 -17.32
N CYS A 97 -2.68 3.35 -17.33
CA CYS A 97 -3.88 2.79 -17.96
C CYS A 97 -3.68 2.52 -19.46
N ASP A 98 -3.14 3.48 -20.20
CA ASP A 98 -2.86 3.31 -21.64
C ASP A 98 -1.83 2.20 -21.87
N MET A 99 -0.74 2.20 -21.10
CA MET A 99 0.31 1.18 -21.20
C MET A 99 -0.26 -0.21 -20.96
N PHE A 100 -1.09 -0.38 -19.94
CA PHE A 100 -1.77 -1.64 -19.66
C PHE A 100 -2.69 -2.06 -20.81
N LEU A 101 -3.54 -1.15 -21.28
CA LEU A 101 -4.46 -1.42 -22.39
C LEU A 101 -3.73 -1.81 -23.67
N PHE A 102 -2.72 -1.03 -24.08
CA PHE A 102 -1.96 -1.28 -25.29
C PHE A 102 -1.13 -2.56 -25.19
N SER A 103 -0.55 -2.85 -24.03
CA SER A 103 0.17 -4.11 -23.80
C SER A 103 -0.76 -5.32 -23.92
N MET A 104 -2.00 -5.26 -23.42
CA MET A 104 -2.96 -6.35 -23.61
C MET A 104 -3.28 -6.63 -25.09
N VAL A 105 -3.23 -5.61 -25.94
CA VAL A 105 -3.48 -5.74 -27.38
C VAL A 105 -2.23 -6.21 -28.13
N GLN A 106 -1.05 -5.73 -27.75
CA GLN A 106 0.21 -6.03 -28.42
C GLN A 106 0.80 -7.39 -27.99
N ASP A 107 0.81 -7.65 -26.69
CA ASP A 107 1.45 -8.81 -26.06
C ASP A 107 0.44 -9.90 -25.68
N GLY A 108 -0.86 -9.62 -25.83
CA GLY A 108 -1.94 -10.52 -25.43
C GLY A 108 -2.42 -10.33 -23.99
N PRO A 109 -3.56 -10.95 -23.63
CA PRO A 109 -4.18 -10.77 -22.32
C PRO A 109 -3.36 -11.42 -21.20
N ARG A 110 -2.70 -10.61 -20.37
CA ARG A 110 -2.00 -11.05 -19.15
C ARG A 110 -2.92 -10.92 -17.92
N GLY A 111 -2.87 -11.85 -16.98
CA GLY A 111 -3.71 -11.86 -15.76
C GLY A 111 -5.12 -12.41 -15.95
N LEU A 112 -5.45 -12.88 -17.16
CA LEU A 112 -6.75 -13.42 -17.58
C LEU A 112 -6.71 -14.94 -17.78
N GLU A 113 -5.73 -15.61 -17.18
CA GLU A 113 -5.41 -17.03 -17.40
C GLU A 113 -6.56 -17.98 -17.01
N ARG A 114 -7.58 -17.49 -16.30
CA ARG A 114 -8.76 -18.27 -15.91
C ARG A 114 -9.83 -18.34 -17.01
N LEU A 115 -9.74 -17.48 -18.03
CA LEU A 115 -10.73 -17.38 -19.12
C LEU A 115 -10.20 -17.87 -20.46
N VAL A 116 -8.89 -18.12 -20.57
CA VAL A 116 -8.23 -18.57 -21.80
C VAL A 116 -7.25 -19.68 -21.41
N ASP A 117 -7.32 -20.84 -22.08
CA ASP A 117 -6.25 -21.85 -22.01
C ASP A 117 -4.98 -21.19 -22.55
N VAL A 118 -4.13 -20.72 -21.64
CA VAL A 118 -2.84 -20.15 -21.98
C VAL A 118 -1.98 -21.31 -22.47
N PRO A 119 -1.33 -21.24 -23.65
CA PRO A 119 -0.30 -22.21 -23.98
C PRO A 119 0.73 -22.26 -22.85
N ASP A 120 1.34 -23.42 -22.61
CA ASP A 120 2.52 -23.53 -21.75
C ASP A 120 3.63 -22.66 -22.37
N GLU A 121 3.64 -21.39 -22.01
CA GLU A 121 4.75 -20.49 -22.27
C GLU A 121 5.87 -20.91 -21.34
N ASP A 122 7.06 -21.11 -21.91
CA ASP A 122 8.29 -21.28 -21.15
C ASP A 122 8.53 -19.99 -20.37
N VAL A 123 8.02 -19.94 -19.13
CA VAL A 123 8.25 -18.84 -18.22
C VAL A 123 9.74 -18.88 -17.93
N GLY A 124 10.50 -17.98 -18.58
CA GLY A 124 11.93 -17.81 -18.33
C GLY A 124 12.20 -17.55 -16.84
N ASP A 125 13.48 -17.55 -16.44
CA ASP A 125 13.88 -17.44 -15.03
C ASP A 125 13.08 -16.37 -14.26
N PRO A 126 12.17 -16.75 -13.33
CA PRO A 126 11.33 -15.81 -12.59
C PRO A 126 12.12 -14.79 -11.78
N SER A 127 13.38 -15.09 -11.44
CA SER A 127 14.26 -14.14 -10.74
C SER A 127 14.63 -12.92 -11.60
N THR A 128 14.36 -13.00 -12.89
CA THR A 128 14.55 -11.95 -13.89
C THR A 128 13.39 -10.96 -13.94
N PHE A 129 12.24 -11.32 -13.38
CA PHE A 129 11.06 -10.47 -13.39
C PHE A 129 11.24 -9.27 -12.45
N GLY A 130 10.85 -8.07 -12.91
CA GLY A 130 11.00 -6.82 -12.15
C GLY A 130 12.36 -6.12 -12.33
N ILE A 131 13.35 -6.79 -12.91
CA ILE A 131 14.64 -6.16 -13.24
C ILE A 131 14.40 -5.07 -14.28
N ASP A 132 14.69 -3.82 -13.90
CA ASP A 132 14.78 -2.73 -14.85
C ASP A 132 16.15 -2.82 -15.54
N TRP A 133 16.20 -3.57 -16.64
CA TRP A 133 17.44 -3.86 -17.36
C TRP A 133 18.17 -2.61 -17.85
N ASP A 134 17.43 -1.55 -18.20
CA ASP A 134 18.01 -0.27 -18.59
C ASP A 134 18.74 0.41 -17.41
N VAL A 135 18.20 0.28 -16.19
CA VAL A 135 18.86 0.73 -14.95
C VAL A 135 20.01 -0.21 -14.58
N ALA A 136 19.84 -1.52 -14.74
CA ALA A 136 20.85 -2.52 -14.42
C ALA A 136 22.11 -2.36 -15.30
N ASP A 137 21.91 -2.00 -16.57
CA ASP A 137 22.98 -1.75 -17.54
C ASP A 137 23.61 -0.35 -17.40
N ASP A 138 23.02 0.58 -16.63
CA ASP A 138 23.63 1.89 -16.36
C ASP A 138 24.74 1.78 -15.29
N PRO A 139 26.03 1.96 -15.66
CA PRO A 139 27.15 1.76 -14.73
C PRO A 139 27.15 2.76 -13.57
N ARG A 140 26.49 3.92 -13.71
CA ARG A 140 26.41 4.92 -12.66
C ARG A 140 25.37 4.54 -11.61
N LEU A 141 24.20 4.08 -12.04
CA LEU A 141 23.12 3.65 -11.15
C LEU A 141 23.53 2.36 -10.43
N MET A 142 24.11 1.39 -11.14
CA MET A 142 24.61 0.16 -10.53
C MET A 142 25.71 0.43 -9.50
N ARG A 143 26.64 1.35 -9.79
CA ARG A 143 27.66 1.77 -8.82
C ARG A 143 27.06 2.42 -7.57
N HIS A 144 25.99 3.22 -7.72
CA HIS A 144 25.30 3.80 -6.58
C HIS A 144 24.65 2.71 -5.72
N HIS A 145 23.92 1.77 -6.32
CA HIS A 145 23.30 0.64 -5.63
C HIS A 145 24.34 -0.20 -4.87
N LEU A 146 25.46 -0.57 -5.50
CA LEU A 146 26.54 -1.34 -4.86
C LEU A 146 27.14 -0.64 -3.63
N LEU A 147 27.17 0.69 -3.63
CA LEU A 147 27.73 1.47 -2.51
C LEU A 147 26.73 1.67 -1.37
N GLN A 148 25.42 1.75 -1.67
CA GLN A 148 24.40 2.02 -0.66
C GLN A 148 23.78 0.74 -0.07
N ASN A 149 23.77 -0.36 -0.83
CA ASN A 149 23.14 -1.63 -0.44
C ASN A 149 24.15 -2.79 -0.43
N PRO A 150 25.22 -2.75 0.38
CA PRO A 150 26.23 -3.80 0.41
C PRO A 150 25.69 -5.18 0.85
N HIS A 151 24.63 -5.17 1.66
CA HIS A 151 23.97 -6.37 2.21
C HIS A 151 23.14 -7.15 1.19
N GLU A 152 22.76 -6.56 0.04
CA GLU A 152 21.97 -7.25 -0.98
C GLU A 152 22.72 -8.41 -1.65
N TRP A 153 24.06 -8.40 -1.56
CA TRP A 153 24.96 -9.36 -2.21
C TRP A 153 25.52 -10.41 -1.23
N GLU A 154 25.07 -10.40 0.02
CA GLU A 154 25.47 -11.39 1.03
C GLU A 154 24.76 -12.73 0.82
N GLU A 155 25.42 -13.84 1.13
CA GLU A 155 24.90 -15.21 0.94
C GLU A 155 23.62 -15.50 1.77
N HIS A 156 23.37 -14.73 2.85
CA HIS A 156 22.23 -14.90 3.74
C HIS A 156 21.14 -13.84 3.54
N ASN A 157 21.12 -13.16 2.38
CA ASN A 157 20.09 -12.17 2.11
C ASN A 157 18.70 -12.86 2.06
N PRO A 158 17.74 -12.48 2.93
CA PRO A 158 16.39 -13.06 2.95
C PRO A 158 15.57 -12.75 1.70
N PHE A 159 16.11 -11.95 0.77
CA PHE A 159 15.54 -11.63 -0.54
C PHE A 159 16.40 -12.19 -1.69
N ALA A 160 17.37 -13.08 -1.42
CA ALA A 160 18.18 -13.73 -2.45
C ALA A 160 17.41 -14.83 -3.18
N PRO A 161 17.63 -15.04 -4.50
CA PRO A 161 17.02 -16.09 -5.31
C PRO A 161 17.16 -17.54 -4.70
N GLY A 162 16.12 -18.43 -4.67
CA GLY A 162 15.96 -19.57 -3.75
C GLY A 162 14.90 -19.66 -2.58
N ILE A 163 14.40 -18.62 -1.90
CA ILE A 163 13.50 -18.77 -0.71
C ILE A 163 12.05 -19.02 -1.14
N GLN A 164 11.54 -20.21 -0.80
CA GLN A 164 10.24 -20.73 -1.24
C GLN A 164 9.06 -20.41 -0.30
N ASP A 165 9.33 -19.97 0.93
CA ASP A 165 8.27 -19.66 1.89
C ASP A 165 7.79 -18.21 1.74
N LEU A 166 6.47 -18.07 1.57
CA LEU A 166 5.79 -16.79 1.51
C LEU A 166 5.93 -16.05 2.85
N SER A 167 6.35 -14.79 2.81
CA SER A 167 6.15 -13.89 3.94
C SER A 167 4.67 -13.52 4.03
N ASP A 168 3.85 -14.39 4.61
CA ASP A 168 2.48 -14.04 4.96
C ASP A 168 2.51 -13.15 6.21
N VAL A 169 1.94 -11.95 6.09
CA VAL A 169 1.77 -11.03 7.21
C VAL A 169 0.27 -10.86 7.41
N PRO A 170 -0.35 -11.62 8.32
CA PRO A 170 -1.78 -11.52 8.55
C PRO A 170 -2.12 -10.13 9.10
N CYS A 171 -2.85 -9.34 8.32
CA CYS A 171 -3.37 -8.03 8.72
C CYS A 171 -4.77 -8.20 9.36
N GLU A 172 -4.82 -8.64 10.61
CA GLU A 172 -6.09 -8.73 11.34
C GLU A 172 -6.58 -7.33 11.79
N PRO A 173 -7.86 -7.00 11.59
CA PRO A 173 -8.41 -5.74 12.08
C PRO A 173 -8.39 -5.71 13.62
N PRO A 174 -8.18 -4.53 14.25
CA PRO A 174 -8.20 -4.43 15.70
C PRO A 174 -9.57 -4.87 16.23
N GLY A 175 -9.58 -5.66 17.30
CA GLY A 175 -10.82 -6.05 17.97
C GLY A 175 -11.56 -4.84 18.56
N CYS A 176 -12.87 -4.76 18.36
CA CYS A 176 -13.69 -3.71 18.96
C CYS A 176 -13.68 -3.82 20.49
N PRO A 177 -13.25 -2.77 21.22
CA PRO A 177 -13.20 -2.79 22.68
C PRO A 177 -14.53 -2.41 23.34
N PHE A 178 -15.52 -2.00 22.56
CA PHE A 178 -16.82 -1.51 23.03
C PHE A 178 -17.93 -2.50 22.71
N THR A 179 -19.00 -2.47 23.52
CA THR A 179 -20.25 -3.14 23.19
C THR A 179 -20.94 -2.45 22.00
N GLU A 180 -21.78 -3.19 21.28
CA GLU A 180 -22.56 -2.64 20.15
C GLU A 180 -23.37 -1.39 20.56
N ALA A 181 -24.00 -1.41 21.73
CA ALA A 181 -24.75 -0.27 22.26
C ALA A 181 -23.87 0.97 22.51
N GLN A 182 -22.62 0.77 22.95
CA GLN A 182 -21.66 1.87 23.16
C GLN A 182 -21.18 2.45 21.84
N VAL A 183 -20.94 1.63 20.82
CA VAL A 183 -20.57 2.08 19.47
C VAL A 183 -21.71 2.90 18.87
N MET A 184 -22.96 2.40 18.92
CA MET A 184 -24.12 3.14 18.44
C MET A 184 -24.33 4.47 19.16
N TYR A 185 -24.09 4.50 20.49
CA TYR A 185 -24.16 5.74 21.26
C TYR A 185 -23.07 6.71 20.83
N LEU A 186 -21.83 6.23 20.67
CA LEU A 186 -20.69 7.03 20.23
C LEU A 186 -20.94 7.66 18.87
N ASP A 187 -21.33 6.87 17.86
CA ASP A 187 -21.58 7.36 16.50
C ASP A 187 -22.67 8.43 16.49
N ARG A 188 -23.79 8.15 17.18
CA ARG A 188 -24.91 9.10 17.29
C ARG A 188 -24.51 10.41 17.96
N GLN A 189 -23.66 10.35 18.99
CA GLN A 189 -23.20 11.56 19.68
C GLN A 189 -22.23 12.37 18.80
N LEU A 190 -21.39 11.71 18.01
CA LEU A 190 -20.49 12.40 17.09
C LEU A 190 -21.26 13.11 15.98
N GLU A 191 -22.18 12.42 15.31
CA GLU A 191 -22.99 13.00 14.23
C GLU A 191 -23.81 14.22 14.69
N ALA A 192 -24.16 14.29 15.97
CA ALA A 192 -24.89 15.41 16.54
C ALA A 192 -24.04 16.67 16.75
N VAL A 193 -22.71 16.54 16.83
CA VAL A 193 -21.79 17.62 17.25
C VAL A 193 -20.84 18.03 16.14
N VAL A 194 -20.37 17.08 15.34
CA VAL A 194 -19.35 17.28 14.31
C VAL A 194 -19.81 16.69 12.98
N ASP A 195 -19.41 17.36 11.89
CA ASP A 195 -19.59 16.83 10.54
C ASP A 195 -18.58 15.71 10.28
N VAL A 196 -19.03 14.47 10.49
CA VAL A 196 -18.21 13.26 10.29
C VAL A 196 -17.84 13.00 8.83
N THR A 197 -18.52 13.65 7.88
CA THR A 197 -18.26 13.47 6.44
C THR A 197 -17.21 14.43 5.89
N SER A 198 -16.70 15.35 6.71
CA SER A 198 -15.75 16.37 6.28
C SER A 198 -14.38 15.79 5.91
N CYS A 199 -13.86 16.18 4.74
CA CYS A 199 -12.49 15.88 4.33
C CYS A 199 -11.44 16.80 4.98
N SER A 200 -11.85 17.77 5.79
CA SER A 200 -10.93 18.71 6.45
C SER A 200 -10.18 18.05 7.60
N MET A 201 -8.84 18.07 7.56
CA MET A 201 -8.02 17.55 8.66
C MET A 201 -8.29 18.25 9.99
N HIS A 202 -8.65 19.54 9.96
CA HIS A 202 -9.05 20.26 11.17
C HIS A 202 -10.36 19.72 11.75
N VAL A 203 -11.34 19.39 10.91
CA VAL A 203 -12.60 18.78 11.38
C VAL A 203 -12.33 17.37 11.89
N ARG A 204 -11.49 16.58 11.22
CA ARG A 204 -11.06 15.24 11.69
C ARG A 204 -10.37 15.29 13.06
N GLN A 205 -9.60 16.33 13.33
CA GLN A 205 -9.02 16.59 14.64
C GLN A 205 -10.10 16.88 15.71
N LEU A 206 -11.17 17.61 15.35
CA LEU A 206 -12.31 17.83 16.25
C LEU A 206 -13.08 16.54 16.51
N ILE A 207 -13.29 15.70 15.48
CA ILE A 207 -13.88 14.37 15.62
C ILE A 207 -13.09 13.55 16.65
N TRP A 208 -11.77 13.48 16.52
CA TRP A 208 -10.92 12.76 17.47
C TRP A 208 -11.10 13.25 18.92
N LYS A 209 -11.09 14.58 19.13
CA LYS A 209 -11.26 15.17 20.47
C LYS A 209 -12.61 14.83 21.08
N GLU A 210 -13.69 14.90 20.30
CA GLU A 210 -15.03 14.58 20.77
C GLU A 210 -15.18 13.08 21.07
N VAL A 211 -14.66 12.21 20.22
CA VAL A 211 -14.61 10.77 20.48
C VAL A 211 -13.91 10.48 21.79
N PHE A 212 -12.72 11.05 21.97
CA PHE A 212 -11.94 10.83 23.17
C PHE A 212 -12.70 11.26 24.42
N ARG A 213 -13.41 12.39 24.36
CA ARG A 213 -14.28 12.86 25.44
C ARG A 213 -15.44 11.89 25.71
N ILE A 214 -16.09 11.37 24.68
CA ILE A 214 -17.19 10.40 24.80
C ILE A 214 -16.68 9.08 25.38
N CYS A 215 -15.58 8.52 24.87
CA CYS A 215 -15.02 7.28 25.38
C CYS A 215 -14.66 7.37 26.87
N ASN A 216 -14.12 8.51 27.31
CA ASN A 216 -13.80 8.72 28.73
C ASN A 216 -15.04 8.73 29.64
N SER A 217 -16.24 9.01 29.12
CA SER A 217 -17.47 8.94 29.93
C SER A 217 -17.94 7.50 30.17
N PHE A 218 -17.50 6.53 29.37
CA PHE A 218 -17.82 5.12 29.57
C PHE A 218 -17.09 4.48 30.75
N TYR A 219 -16.00 5.11 31.22
CA TYR A 219 -15.17 4.62 32.31
C TYR A 219 -15.36 5.39 33.63
N GLN A 220 -16.32 6.32 33.67
CA GLN A 220 -16.77 7.03 34.87
C GLN A 220 -17.97 6.33 35.50
#